data_AF-A0AB34X1S9-F1
#
_entry.id   AF-A0AB34X1S9-F1
#
_cell.length_a   1.000
_cell.length_b   1.000
_cell.length_c   1.000
_cell.angle_alpha   90.00
_cell.angle_beta   90.00
_cell.angle_gamma   90.00
#
_symmetry.space_group_name_H-M   'P 1'
#
loop_
_entity.id
_entity.type
_entity.pdbx_description
1 polymer ?
#
loop_
_entity_poly.entity_id
_entity_poly.type
_entity_poly.pdbx_seq_one_letter_code
_entity_poly.pdbx_strand_id
1 'polypeptide(L)'
;DGKKLDESKVTVTKPSADDSDGDGVSDEREKELGTDPKNPDTDGDGLTDGQEAGTDVDKDGKAVKDENGKPKVDDSKATKTDPTKADTDGDGINDGDEVNGTKNPFKGDKADPNGKPGNTDPNNADTDGDGINDGDEVTGAKNGGKATNPNKADTDGDGINDGKEIKDGTDPLDPNDPGKKGKGTTKVVKVWQKLPKTGSAAVSALALGLLAIGAGAVMVRRRKQQ
;
A
#
# COMPACT_ATOMS: atom_id res chain seq x y z
N ASP A 1 65.88 7.87 15.27
CA ASP A 1 65.03 6.72 15.63
C ASP A 1 63.57 7.06 15.51
N GLY A 2 63.01 6.91 14.32
CA GLY A 2 61.59 7.10 14.05
C GLY A 2 60.91 5.74 13.92
N LYS A 3 60.04 5.40 14.87
CA LYS A 3 58.95 4.45 14.63
C LYS A 3 57.63 5.16 14.88
N LYS A 4 56.99 5.57 13.78
CA LYS A 4 55.54 5.67 13.73
C LYS A 4 54.99 4.25 13.71
N LEU A 5 54.02 3.96 14.57
CA LEU A 5 53.10 2.84 14.42
C LEU A 5 51.74 3.47 14.15
N ASP A 6 51.24 3.23 12.95
CA ASP A 6 49.88 3.54 12.53
C ASP A 6 49.27 2.25 11.97
N GLU A 7 47.95 2.20 12.05
CA GLU A 7 47.00 1.35 11.35
C GLU A 7 46.43 0.18 12.16
N SER A 8 45.39 0.54 12.92
CA SER A 8 44.13 -0.18 13.14
C SER A 8 43.95 -1.46 12.31
N LYS A 9 44.27 -2.60 12.92
CA LYS A 9 43.81 -3.90 12.43
C LYS A 9 42.34 -4.06 12.84
N VAL A 10 41.42 -3.55 12.02
CA VAL A 10 40.04 -4.03 11.99
C VAL A 10 40.13 -5.52 11.67
N THR A 11 39.95 -6.37 12.67
CA THR A 11 39.83 -7.80 12.45
C THR A 11 38.48 -8.03 11.78
N VAL A 12 38.48 -8.11 10.45
CA VAL A 12 37.43 -8.84 9.73
C VAL A 12 37.56 -10.28 10.22
N THR A 13 36.76 -10.65 11.22
CA THR A 13 36.66 -12.01 11.71
C THR A 13 36.10 -12.83 10.57
N LYS A 14 36.90 -13.76 10.06
CA LYS A 14 36.46 -14.75 9.08
C LYS A 14 35.14 -15.39 9.60
N PRO A 15 34.11 -15.52 8.76
CA PRO A 15 32.88 -16.23 9.13
C PRO A 15 33.21 -17.60 9.72
N SER A 16 32.43 -18.02 10.71
CA SER A 16 32.64 -19.30 11.38
C SER A 16 32.47 -20.45 10.39
N ALA A 17 32.94 -21.64 10.73
CA ALA A 17 32.48 -22.83 9.99
C ALA A 17 31.00 -23.18 10.27
N ASP A 18 30.34 -22.43 11.16
CA ASP A 18 28.94 -22.60 11.54
C ASP A 18 28.02 -21.56 10.88
N ASP A 19 28.58 -20.52 10.26
CA ASP A 19 27.90 -19.41 9.57
C ASP A 19 28.86 -19.00 8.44
N SER A 20 28.75 -19.72 7.34
CA SER A 20 29.80 -19.83 6.32
C SER A 20 29.88 -18.59 5.42
N ASP A 21 28.78 -17.88 5.20
CA ASP A 21 28.73 -16.61 4.45
C ASP A 21 28.57 -15.37 5.32
N GLY A 22 28.24 -15.52 6.62
CA GLY A 22 28.24 -14.44 7.59
C GLY A 22 26.97 -13.59 7.57
N ASP A 23 25.85 -14.15 7.11
CA ASP A 23 24.57 -13.46 6.96
C ASP A 23 23.74 -13.43 8.27
N GLY A 24 24.18 -14.20 9.27
CA GLY A 24 23.56 -14.31 10.59
C GLY A 24 22.72 -15.57 10.79
N VAL A 25 22.64 -16.45 9.79
CA VAL A 25 22.01 -17.77 9.88
C VAL A 25 23.08 -18.84 9.95
N SER A 26 22.89 -19.82 10.82
CA SER A 26 23.82 -20.94 10.90
C SER A 26 23.66 -21.93 9.74
N ASP A 27 24.76 -22.52 9.27
CA ASP A 27 24.81 -23.58 8.26
C ASP A 27 23.85 -24.75 8.56
N GLU A 28 23.54 -25.00 9.83
CA GLU A 28 22.57 -26.01 10.26
C GLU A 28 21.13 -25.55 9.99
N ARG A 29 20.81 -24.31 10.35
CA ARG A 29 19.49 -23.72 10.16
C ARG A 29 19.17 -23.43 8.71
N GLU A 30 20.14 -23.02 7.91
CA GLU A 30 19.96 -22.82 6.47
C GLU A 30 19.49 -24.08 5.76
N LYS A 31 19.98 -25.26 6.17
CA LYS A 31 19.47 -26.55 5.67
C LYS A 31 18.00 -26.79 6.04
N GLU A 32 17.53 -26.27 7.18
CA GLU A 32 16.12 -26.35 7.60
C GLU A 32 15.24 -25.39 6.80
N LEU A 33 15.76 -24.21 6.47
CA LEU A 33 15.08 -23.18 5.68
C LEU A 33 15.10 -23.48 4.17
N GLY A 34 16.06 -24.27 3.71
CA GLY A 34 16.27 -24.54 2.28
C GLY A 34 17.16 -23.50 1.59
N THR A 35 17.86 -22.67 2.36
CA THR A 35 18.80 -21.66 1.86
C THR A 35 20.20 -22.23 1.61
N ASP A 36 21.07 -21.50 0.91
CA ASP A 36 22.43 -21.93 0.57
C ASP A 36 23.47 -21.37 1.56
N PRO A 37 24.14 -22.23 2.37
CA PRO A 37 25.16 -21.82 3.37
C PRO A 37 26.38 -21.07 2.91
N LYS A 38 26.45 -20.69 1.64
CA LYS A 38 27.57 -19.94 1.08
C LYS A 38 27.10 -18.74 0.28
N ASN A 39 25.81 -18.47 0.30
CA ASN A 39 25.18 -17.39 -0.38
C ASN A 39 24.27 -16.65 0.60
N PRO A 40 24.68 -15.46 1.06
CA PRO A 40 23.98 -14.77 2.15
C PRO A 40 22.59 -14.26 1.75
N ASP A 41 22.21 -14.36 0.48
CA ASP A 41 20.95 -13.88 -0.11
C ASP A 41 20.53 -14.93 -1.14
N THR A 42 19.78 -15.95 -0.68
CA THR A 42 19.56 -17.19 -1.42
C THR A 42 18.78 -16.98 -2.71
N ASP A 43 17.74 -16.15 -2.68
CA ASP A 43 16.87 -15.90 -3.83
C ASP A 43 17.29 -14.67 -4.66
N GLY A 44 18.24 -13.88 -4.16
CA GLY A 44 18.89 -12.79 -4.87
C GLY A 44 18.05 -11.52 -4.94
N ASP A 45 17.18 -11.30 -3.96
CA ASP A 45 16.24 -10.18 -3.92
C ASP A 45 16.81 -8.91 -3.25
N GLY A 46 17.96 -9.05 -2.58
CA GLY A 46 18.67 -7.99 -1.89
C GLY A 46 18.46 -7.93 -0.38
N LEU A 47 17.71 -8.85 0.22
CA LEU A 47 17.70 -9.15 1.65
C LEU A 47 18.57 -10.39 1.92
N THR A 48 19.27 -10.41 3.05
CA THR A 48 19.96 -11.64 3.45
C THR A 48 18.99 -12.65 4.06
N ASP A 49 19.30 -13.95 4.00
CA ASP A 49 18.45 -14.99 4.58
C ASP A 49 18.20 -14.71 6.08
N GLY A 50 19.20 -14.17 6.78
CA GLY A 50 19.11 -13.70 8.17
C GLY A 50 18.26 -12.45 8.39
N GLN A 51 18.16 -11.53 7.40
CA GLN A 51 17.22 -10.40 7.45
C GLN A 51 15.78 -10.86 7.28
N GLU A 52 15.57 -11.97 6.57
CA GLU A 52 14.24 -12.47 6.24
C GLU A 52 13.69 -13.42 7.29
N ALA A 53 14.48 -14.44 7.64
CA ALA A 53 14.08 -15.47 8.58
C ALA A 53 14.54 -15.19 10.03
N GLY A 54 15.34 -14.14 10.25
CA GLY A 54 15.97 -13.85 11.54
C GLY A 54 17.30 -14.57 11.72
N THR A 55 18.02 -14.24 12.79
CA THR A 55 19.41 -14.71 13.03
C THR A 55 19.48 -15.73 14.16
N ASP A 56 20.42 -16.66 14.14
CA ASP A 56 20.62 -17.66 15.22
C ASP A 56 22.08 -17.82 15.62
N VAL A 57 22.94 -16.87 15.24
CA VAL A 57 24.38 -16.88 15.56
C VAL A 57 24.75 -15.76 16.52
N ASP A 58 25.86 -15.93 17.24
CA ASP A 58 26.42 -14.89 18.08
C ASP A 58 27.31 -13.91 17.27
N LYS A 59 27.83 -12.88 17.94
CA LYS A 59 28.74 -11.89 17.34
C LYS A 59 30.02 -12.46 16.72
N ASP A 60 30.37 -13.71 17.04
CA ASP A 60 31.54 -14.42 16.51
C ASP A 60 31.12 -15.46 15.43
N GLY A 61 29.88 -15.39 14.95
CA GLY A 61 29.28 -16.28 13.95
C GLY A 61 29.06 -17.70 14.47
N LYS A 62 28.94 -17.91 15.78
CA LYS A 62 28.70 -19.25 16.34
C LYS A 62 27.22 -19.47 16.55
N ALA A 63 26.70 -20.61 16.12
CA ALA A 63 25.31 -20.98 16.34
C ALA A 63 24.95 -20.94 17.84
N VAL A 64 23.90 -20.18 18.17
CA VAL A 64 23.32 -20.10 19.51
C VAL A 64 22.20 -21.11 19.58
N LYS A 65 22.24 -21.95 20.62
CA LYS A 65 21.25 -23.02 20.83
C LYS A 65 20.49 -22.83 22.14
N ASP A 66 19.26 -23.31 22.19
CA ASP A 66 18.44 -23.36 23.39
C ASP A 66 18.85 -24.51 24.33
N GLU A 67 18.11 -24.69 25.44
CA GLU A 67 18.36 -25.76 26.42
C GLU A 67 18.19 -27.18 25.86
N ASN A 68 17.52 -27.32 24.71
CA ASN A 68 17.30 -28.59 24.01
C ASN A 68 18.27 -28.80 22.84
N GLY A 69 19.17 -27.84 22.57
CA GLY A 69 20.10 -27.88 21.47
C GLY A 69 19.52 -27.45 20.11
N LYS A 70 18.32 -26.84 20.07
CA LYS A 70 17.75 -26.25 18.85
C LYS A 70 18.32 -24.84 18.63
N PRO A 71 18.49 -24.37 17.37
CA PRO A 71 18.77 -22.96 17.09
C PRO A 71 17.87 -22.01 17.89
N LYS A 72 18.50 -21.09 18.62
CA LYS A 72 17.83 -20.01 19.31
C LYS A 72 17.77 -18.80 18.39
N VAL A 73 16.67 -18.70 17.66
CA VAL A 73 16.43 -17.64 16.67
C VAL A 73 16.06 -16.32 17.36
N ASP A 74 16.68 -15.22 16.93
CA ASP A 74 16.24 -13.84 17.12
C ASP A 74 15.65 -13.34 15.78
N ASP A 75 14.32 -13.30 15.72
CA ASP A 75 13.52 -12.83 14.59
C ASP A 75 12.91 -11.44 14.86
N SER A 76 13.36 -10.74 15.91
CA SER A 76 12.74 -9.48 16.35
C SER A 76 12.81 -8.36 15.31
N LYS A 77 13.70 -8.48 14.32
CA LYS A 77 13.89 -7.56 13.20
C LYS A 77 13.67 -8.22 11.84
N ALA A 78 13.27 -9.49 11.82
CA ALA A 78 13.06 -10.22 10.59
C ALA A 78 11.87 -9.65 9.81
N THR A 79 11.99 -9.56 8.48
CA THR A 79 10.88 -9.18 7.59
C THR A 79 9.83 -10.29 7.49
N LYS A 80 10.21 -11.53 7.85
CA LYS A 80 9.37 -12.74 7.84
C LYS A 80 8.92 -13.17 6.44
N THR A 81 9.64 -12.71 5.43
CA THR A 81 9.57 -13.15 4.04
C THR A 81 10.19 -14.54 3.89
N ASP A 82 9.91 -15.21 2.78
CA ASP A 82 10.47 -16.53 2.46
C ASP A 82 11.83 -16.36 1.76
N PRO A 83 12.96 -16.70 2.42
CA PRO A 83 14.30 -16.45 1.88
C PRO A 83 14.66 -17.28 0.64
N THR A 84 13.74 -18.12 0.18
CA THR A 84 13.90 -18.90 -1.05
C THR A 84 13.03 -18.38 -2.19
N LYS A 85 12.30 -17.29 -1.97
CA LYS A 85 11.33 -16.72 -2.90
C LYS A 85 11.40 -15.19 -2.86
N ALA A 86 12.05 -14.64 -3.87
CA ALA A 86 12.33 -13.21 -4.01
C ALA A 86 11.11 -12.26 -4.00
N ASP A 87 9.88 -12.76 -4.00
CA ASP A 87 8.61 -12.02 -4.00
C ASP A 87 7.64 -12.88 -3.19
N THR A 88 7.54 -12.63 -1.89
CA THR A 88 6.89 -13.53 -0.92
C THR A 88 5.38 -13.60 -1.13
N ASP A 89 4.72 -12.46 -1.33
CA ASP A 89 3.27 -12.39 -1.48
C ASP A 89 2.77 -12.54 -2.93
N GLY A 90 3.68 -12.47 -3.91
CA GLY A 90 3.42 -12.76 -5.32
C GLY A 90 2.76 -11.60 -6.06
N ASP A 91 2.98 -10.36 -5.64
CA ASP A 91 2.38 -9.17 -6.22
C ASP A 91 3.16 -8.60 -7.43
N GLY A 92 4.40 -9.07 -7.63
CA GLY A 92 5.30 -8.68 -8.71
C GLY A 92 6.36 -7.64 -8.34
N ILE A 93 6.47 -7.25 -7.07
CA ILE A 93 7.63 -6.56 -6.49
C ILE A 93 8.41 -7.56 -5.63
N ASN A 94 9.74 -7.47 -5.66
CA ASN A 94 10.57 -8.33 -4.84
C ASN A 94 10.64 -7.83 -3.38
N ASP A 95 10.76 -8.71 -2.39
CA ASP A 95 10.66 -8.34 -0.96
C ASP A 95 11.71 -7.28 -0.57
N GLY A 96 12.94 -7.41 -1.06
CA GLY A 96 14.01 -6.44 -0.87
C GLY A 96 13.73 -5.08 -1.51
N ASP A 97 13.04 -5.05 -2.65
CA ASP A 97 12.61 -3.80 -3.30
C ASP A 97 11.48 -3.13 -2.53
N GLU A 98 10.58 -3.90 -1.93
CA GLU A 98 9.50 -3.42 -1.07
C GLU A 98 10.03 -2.86 0.23
N VAL A 99 10.87 -3.59 0.97
CA VAL A 99 11.47 -3.15 2.24
C VAL A 99 12.29 -1.88 2.06
N ASN A 100 13.04 -1.79 0.96
CA ASN A 100 13.84 -0.60 0.65
C ASN A 100 13.04 0.50 -0.05
N GLY A 101 11.80 0.21 -0.46
CA GLY A 101 10.92 1.09 -1.20
C GLY A 101 11.52 1.54 -2.52
N THR A 102 12.41 0.79 -3.16
CA THR A 102 13.19 1.20 -4.35
C THR A 102 12.31 1.39 -5.57
N LYS A 103 11.34 0.50 -5.78
CA LYS A 103 10.45 0.48 -6.96
C LYS A 103 9.30 1.46 -6.88
N ASN A 104 8.82 1.76 -5.68
CA ASN A 104 7.68 2.65 -5.49
C ASN A 104 8.01 4.11 -5.89
N PRO A 105 7.30 4.73 -6.85
CA PRO A 105 7.52 6.14 -7.20
C PRO A 105 7.03 7.13 -6.12
N PHE A 106 6.14 6.70 -5.22
CA PHE A 106 5.56 7.49 -4.13
C PHE A 106 6.40 7.44 -2.87
N LYS A 107 7.57 8.09 -2.89
CA LYS A 107 8.49 8.13 -1.73
C LYS A 107 7.97 8.92 -0.52
N GLY A 108 6.81 9.58 -0.62
CA GLY A 108 6.24 10.39 0.45
C GLY A 108 5.59 9.57 1.55
N ASP A 109 5.04 8.42 1.18
CA ASP A 109 4.29 7.52 2.05
C ASP A 109 5.08 6.24 2.29
N LYS A 110 4.71 5.50 3.34
CA LYS A 110 5.43 4.30 3.77
C LYS A 110 4.52 3.38 4.56
N ALA A 111 4.55 2.08 4.26
CA ALA A 111 3.79 1.06 4.97
C ALA A 111 4.27 0.91 6.42
N ASP A 112 5.60 0.83 6.61
CA ASP A 112 6.20 0.76 7.94
C ASP A 112 6.57 2.17 8.42
N PRO A 113 6.04 2.64 9.57
CA PRO A 113 6.45 3.90 10.19
C PRO A 113 7.96 4.00 10.47
N ASN A 114 8.67 2.88 10.59
CA ASN A 114 10.13 2.80 10.76
C ASN A 114 10.87 2.43 9.46
N GLY A 115 10.14 2.09 8.40
CA GLY A 115 10.64 1.67 7.10
C GLY A 115 11.25 2.80 6.27
N LYS A 116 11.81 2.42 5.13
CA LYS A 116 12.33 3.37 4.13
C LYS A 116 11.18 4.08 3.42
N PRO A 117 11.38 5.31 2.93
CA PRO A 117 10.34 6.03 2.20
C PRO A 117 9.92 5.26 0.94
N GLY A 118 8.61 5.11 0.73
CA GLY A 118 8.04 4.33 -0.37
C GLY A 118 8.00 2.82 -0.14
N ASN A 119 8.35 2.31 1.06
CA ASN A 119 8.25 0.88 1.32
C ASN A 119 6.80 0.40 1.33
N THR A 120 6.56 -0.81 0.84
CA THR A 120 5.30 -1.57 0.96
C THR A 120 5.48 -2.69 2.00
N ASP A 121 4.44 -3.48 2.27
CA ASP A 121 4.53 -4.66 3.15
C ASP A 121 4.78 -5.92 2.30
N PRO A 122 5.99 -6.52 2.35
CA PRO A 122 6.35 -7.65 1.50
C PRO A 122 5.62 -8.97 1.80
N ASN A 123 4.74 -8.97 2.81
CA ASN A 123 3.89 -10.11 3.13
C ASN A 123 2.42 -9.85 2.78
N ASN A 124 2.11 -8.73 2.13
CA ASN A 124 0.75 -8.30 1.83
C ASN A 124 0.66 -7.61 0.47
N ALA A 125 0.24 -8.37 -0.53
CA ALA A 125 0.18 -7.96 -1.93
C ALA A 125 -0.68 -6.71 -2.24
N ASP A 126 -1.48 -6.22 -1.29
CA ASP A 126 -2.33 -5.01 -1.37
C ASP A 126 -2.16 -4.28 -0.03
N THR A 127 -1.10 -3.47 0.08
CA THR A 127 -0.61 -2.90 1.34
C THR A 127 -1.64 -1.98 2.00
N ASP A 128 -2.36 -1.19 1.22
CA ASP A 128 -3.36 -0.24 1.75
C ASP A 128 -4.81 -0.76 1.72
N GLY A 129 -5.05 -1.92 1.09
CA GLY A 129 -6.29 -2.67 1.13
C GLY A 129 -7.39 -2.10 0.23
N ASP A 130 -7.03 -1.45 -0.87
CA ASP A 130 -7.97 -0.79 -1.76
C ASP A 130 -8.52 -1.70 -2.89
N GLY A 131 -7.89 -2.86 -3.07
CA GLY A 131 -8.23 -3.88 -4.06
C GLY A 131 -7.36 -3.87 -5.32
N ILE A 132 -6.27 -3.11 -5.37
CA ILE A 132 -5.19 -3.21 -6.36
C ILE A 132 -3.94 -3.76 -5.65
N ASN A 133 -3.17 -4.60 -6.34
CA ASN A 133 -1.93 -5.11 -5.78
C ASN A 133 -0.80 -4.06 -5.89
N ASP A 134 0.15 -4.02 -4.97
CA ASP A 134 1.17 -2.95 -4.93
C ASP A 134 2.01 -2.91 -6.23
N GLY A 135 2.38 -4.06 -6.77
CA GLY A 135 3.04 -4.19 -8.07
C GLY A 135 2.23 -3.63 -9.24
N ASP A 136 0.92 -3.85 -9.24
CA ASP A 136 0.00 -3.31 -10.25
C ASP A 136 -0.11 -1.77 -10.14
N GLU A 137 -0.07 -1.24 -8.92
CA GLU A 137 -0.08 0.20 -8.65
C GLU A 137 1.23 0.87 -9.02
N VAL A 138 2.37 0.33 -8.57
CA VAL A 138 3.71 0.84 -8.86
C VAL A 138 3.97 0.89 -10.36
N THR A 139 3.51 -0.12 -11.10
CA THR A 139 3.66 -0.18 -12.56
C THR A 139 2.55 0.57 -13.31
N GLY A 140 1.43 0.85 -12.65
CA GLY A 140 0.22 1.38 -13.26
C GLY A 140 -0.47 0.41 -14.22
N ALA A 141 -0.24 -0.90 -14.09
CA ALA A 141 -0.76 -1.92 -15.02
C ALA A 141 -2.29 -1.90 -15.13
N LYS A 142 -2.99 -1.55 -14.04
CA LYS A 142 -4.46 -1.40 -14.02
C LYS A 142 -4.95 -0.01 -14.40
N ASN A 143 -4.08 1.00 -14.40
CA ASN A 143 -4.42 2.40 -14.67
C ASN A 143 -3.69 2.95 -15.92
N GLY A 144 -3.64 2.16 -16.99
CA GLY A 144 -3.11 2.59 -18.29
C GLY A 144 -1.63 3.02 -18.27
N GLY A 145 -0.83 2.46 -17.36
CA GLY A 145 0.59 2.77 -17.16
C GLY A 145 0.85 4.00 -16.29
N LYS A 146 -0.16 4.49 -15.56
CA LYS A 146 0.00 5.55 -14.56
C LYS A 146 -0.05 4.93 -13.17
N ALA A 147 0.96 5.18 -12.37
CA ALA A 147 1.03 4.60 -11.04
C ALA A 147 0.04 5.26 -10.07
N THR A 148 -0.54 4.47 -9.16
CA THR A 148 -1.24 4.89 -7.94
C THR A 148 -0.38 4.54 -6.73
N ASN A 149 -0.70 5.09 -5.56
CA ASN A 149 0.14 4.99 -4.40
C ASN A 149 -0.22 3.77 -3.55
N PRO A 150 0.64 2.73 -3.50
CA PRO A 150 0.33 1.47 -2.80
C PRO A 150 0.24 1.58 -1.27
N ASN A 151 0.54 2.75 -0.73
CA ASN A 151 0.45 3.03 0.70
C ASN A 151 -0.73 3.97 1.04
N LYS A 152 -1.59 4.27 0.08
CA LYS A 152 -2.69 5.23 0.22
C LYS A 152 -3.86 4.86 -0.70
N ALA A 153 -4.84 4.19 -0.10
CA ALA A 153 -6.00 3.64 -0.80
C ALA A 153 -6.76 4.62 -1.71
N ASP A 154 -6.67 5.92 -1.48
CA ASP A 154 -7.28 6.97 -2.31
C ASP A 154 -6.12 7.91 -2.67
N THR A 155 -5.52 7.78 -3.85
CA THR A 155 -4.27 8.46 -4.21
C THR A 155 -4.44 9.97 -4.31
N ASP A 156 -5.52 10.45 -4.91
CA ASP A 156 -5.76 11.88 -5.13
C ASP A 156 -6.49 12.61 -3.99
N GLY A 157 -7.09 11.85 -3.07
CA GLY A 157 -7.73 12.33 -1.86
C GLY A 157 -9.16 12.86 -2.05
N ASP A 158 -9.89 12.41 -3.07
CA ASP A 158 -11.26 12.86 -3.34
C ASP A 158 -12.36 12.11 -2.56
N GLY A 159 -11.97 11.02 -1.89
CA GLY A 159 -12.81 10.19 -1.04
C GLY A 159 -13.29 8.88 -1.69
N ILE A 160 -12.76 8.51 -2.85
CA ILE A 160 -12.96 7.21 -3.49
C ILE A 160 -11.60 6.51 -3.58
N ASN A 161 -11.59 5.20 -3.35
CA ASN A 161 -10.35 4.44 -3.39
C ASN A 161 -9.99 4.02 -4.83
N ASP A 162 -8.70 3.91 -5.14
CA ASP A 162 -8.18 3.81 -6.50
C ASP A 162 -8.72 2.56 -7.21
N GLY A 163 -8.77 1.42 -6.52
CA GLY A 163 -9.33 0.17 -7.04
C GLY A 163 -10.79 0.29 -7.46
N LYS A 164 -11.59 1.10 -6.75
CA LYS A 164 -12.98 1.34 -7.13
C LYS A 164 -13.07 2.33 -8.28
N GLU A 165 -12.22 3.33 -8.33
CA GLU A 165 -12.18 4.29 -9.44
C GLU A 165 -11.84 3.62 -10.77
N ILE A 166 -10.79 2.81 -10.79
CA ILE A 166 -10.41 2.02 -11.97
C ILE A 166 -11.58 1.11 -12.41
N LYS A 167 -12.26 0.48 -11.45
CA LYS A 167 -13.41 -0.39 -11.73
C LYS A 167 -14.62 0.37 -12.29
N ASP A 168 -14.87 1.58 -11.78
CA ASP A 168 -15.97 2.44 -12.21
C ASP A 168 -15.61 3.27 -13.46
N GLY A 169 -14.33 3.26 -13.88
CA GLY A 169 -13.80 3.93 -15.06
C GLY A 169 -13.54 5.42 -14.85
N THR A 170 -13.21 5.83 -13.63
CA THR A 170 -12.77 7.20 -13.26
C THR A 170 -11.25 7.25 -13.13
N ASP A 171 -10.68 8.46 -13.02
CA ASP A 171 -9.23 8.65 -12.93
C ASP A 171 -8.79 8.79 -11.46
N PRO A 172 -8.11 7.79 -10.87
CA PRO A 172 -7.65 7.82 -9.47
C PRO A 172 -6.55 8.85 -9.17
N LEU A 173 -6.18 9.64 -10.17
CA LEU A 173 -5.16 10.69 -10.09
C LEU A 173 -5.73 12.09 -10.33
N ASP A 174 -7.05 12.23 -10.51
CA ASP A 174 -7.72 13.53 -10.69
C ASP A 174 -8.84 13.72 -9.66
N PRO A 175 -8.62 14.54 -8.62
CA PRO A 175 -9.59 14.72 -7.55
C PRO A 175 -10.85 15.50 -7.98
N ASN A 176 -10.94 15.87 -9.25
CA ASN A 176 -12.13 16.47 -9.87
C ASN A 176 -12.92 15.48 -10.74
N ASP A 177 -12.49 14.22 -10.80
CA ASP A 177 -13.19 13.11 -11.44
C ASP A 177 -13.57 11.96 -10.46
N PRO A 178 -14.29 12.21 -9.34
CA PRO A 178 -14.79 11.16 -8.42
C PRO A 178 -15.85 10.23 -9.06
N GLY A 179 -16.00 10.27 -10.38
CA GLY A 179 -17.14 9.73 -11.08
C GLY A 179 -18.43 10.47 -10.81
N LYS A 180 -19.47 10.06 -11.54
CA LYS A 180 -20.80 10.62 -11.35
C LYS A 180 -21.29 10.21 -9.96
N LYS A 181 -21.26 11.15 -8.99
CA LYS A 181 -22.03 11.07 -7.74
C LYS A 181 -23.35 10.42 -8.08
N GLY A 182 -23.54 9.18 -7.60
CA GLY A 182 -24.52 8.24 -8.13
C GLY A 182 -25.78 9.00 -8.50
N LYS A 183 -26.18 8.93 -9.78
CA LYS A 183 -27.35 9.65 -10.31
C LYS A 183 -28.38 9.63 -9.22
N GLY A 184 -28.62 10.79 -8.59
CA GLY A 184 -29.75 10.94 -7.70
C GLY A 184 -30.89 10.43 -8.54
N THR A 185 -31.43 9.25 -8.21
CA THR A 185 -32.67 8.84 -8.81
C THR A 185 -33.67 9.77 -8.16
N THR A 186 -33.76 10.99 -8.69
CA THR A 186 -35.02 11.69 -8.80
C THR A 186 -35.86 10.72 -9.59
N LYS A 187 -36.45 9.75 -8.87
CA LYS A 187 -37.62 9.04 -9.35
C LYS A 187 -38.56 10.17 -9.68
N VAL A 188 -38.63 10.53 -10.95
CA VAL A 188 -39.78 11.26 -11.47
C VAL A 188 -40.91 10.25 -11.31
N VAL A 189 -41.52 10.23 -10.13
CA VAL A 189 -42.76 9.53 -9.91
C VAL A 189 -43.75 10.27 -10.77
N LYS A 190 -43.96 9.79 -12.01
CA LYS A 190 -45.11 10.17 -12.81
C LYS A 190 -46.33 9.64 -12.07
N VAL A 191 -46.86 10.46 -11.17
CA VAL A 191 -48.21 10.31 -10.65
C VAL A 191 -49.13 10.53 -11.83
N TRP A 192 -49.56 9.45 -12.47
CA TRP A 192 -50.69 9.48 -13.38
C TRP A 192 -51.93 9.69 -12.51
N GLN A 193 -52.36 10.94 -12.35
CA GLN A 193 -53.63 11.23 -11.72
C GLN A 193 -54.73 10.69 -12.65
N LYS A 194 -55.34 9.58 -12.23
CA LYS A 194 -56.43 8.91 -12.94
C LYS A 194 -57.66 9.83 -12.89
N LEU A 195 -57.89 10.61 -13.95
CA LEU A 195 -59.12 11.36 -14.12
C LEU A 195 -60.32 10.39 -14.15
N PRO A 196 -61.36 10.58 -13.33
CA PRO A 196 -62.60 9.81 -13.48
C PRO A 196 -63.29 10.23 -14.78
N LYS A 197 -63.62 9.24 -15.62
CA LYS A 197 -64.52 9.44 -16.76
C LYS A 197 -65.92 9.58 -16.21
N THR A 198 -66.40 10.81 -16.04
CA THR A 198 -67.84 11.05 -15.88
C THR A 198 -68.37 11.66 -17.16
N GLY A 199 -69.38 11.01 -17.73
CA GLY A 199 -70.21 11.57 -18.78
C GLY A 199 -70.92 12.84 -18.29
N SER A 200 -71.17 13.72 -19.27
CA SER A 200 -72.06 14.89 -19.29
C SER A 200 -72.81 15.27 -18.01
N ALA A 201 -72.58 16.47 -17.49
CA ALA A 201 -73.52 17.60 -17.52
C ALA A 201 -73.05 18.78 -16.62
N ALA A 202 -73.34 20.00 -17.11
CA ALA A 202 -73.18 21.37 -16.58
C ALA A 202 -73.01 21.62 -15.06
N VAL A 203 -72.28 22.70 -14.70
CA VAL A 203 -72.81 24.00 -14.20
C VAL A 203 -71.65 24.92 -13.75
N SER A 204 -71.72 26.20 -14.12
CA SER A 204 -70.81 27.30 -13.83
C SER A 204 -70.90 27.82 -12.38
N ALA A 205 -69.78 28.25 -11.76
CA ALA A 205 -69.74 29.36 -10.79
C ALA A 205 -68.30 29.81 -10.46
N LEU A 206 -68.07 31.13 -10.43
CA LEU A 206 -66.87 31.81 -9.92
C LEU A 206 -66.69 31.59 -8.40
N ALA A 207 -65.44 31.57 -7.91
CA ALA A 207 -64.99 32.42 -6.78
C ALA A 207 -63.46 32.36 -6.51
N LEU A 208 -62.91 33.56 -6.40
CA LEU A 208 -61.64 34.09 -5.88
C LEU A 208 -60.86 33.30 -4.80
N GLY A 209 -59.52 33.45 -4.82
CA GLY A 209 -58.67 33.26 -3.65
C GLY A 209 -57.16 33.23 -3.93
N LEU A 210 -56.49 34.38 -3.77
CA LEU A 210 -55.03 34.57 -3.72
C LEU A 210 -54.36 33.72 -2.63
N LEU A 211 -53.18 33.13 -2.93
CA LEU A 211 -52.06 33.19 -1.98
C LEU A 211 -50.71 33.06 -2.69
N ALA A 212 -50.01 34.20 -2.80
CA ALA A 212 -48.60 34.26 -3.09
C ALA A 212 -47.81 34.11 -1.79
N ILE A 213 -46.79 33.27 -1.77
CA ILE A 213 -45.59 33.46 -0.94
C ILE A 213 -44.38 33.22 -1.84
N GLY A 214 -43.66 34.29 -2.13
CA GLY A 214 -42.29 34.25 -2.61
C GLY A 214 -41.32 34.59 -1.49
N ALA A 215 -40.13 34.00 -1.54
CA ALA A 215 -38.87 34.51 -1.00
C ALA A 215 -37.77 33.53 -1.47
N GLY A 216 -36.61 33.90 -1.97
CA GLY A 216 -36.00 35.18 -2.26
C GLY A 216 -34.60 34.89 -2.81
N ALA A 217 -34.26 35.44 -3.97
CA ALA A 217 -32.92 35.38 -4.52
C ALA A 217 -32.05 36.45 -3.85
N VAL A 218 -30.95 36.04 -3.20
CA VAL A 218 -29.96 36.97 -2.64
C VAL A 218 -28.89 37.24 -3.70
N MET A 219 -28.92 38.45 -4.25
CA MET A 219 -27.88 39.02 -5.10
C MET A 219 -26.87 39.75 -4.22
N VAL A 220 -25.65 39.22 -4.09
CA VAL A 220 -24.55 39.91 -3.40
C VAL A 220 -23.90 40.89 -4.38
N ARG A 221 -24.01 42.19 -4.07
CA ARG A 221 -23.42 43.29 -4.82
C ARG A 221 -22.09 43.70 -4.17
N ARG A 222 -20.98 43.54 -4.91
CA ARG A 222 -19.65 44.08 -4.57
C ARG A 222 -19.73 45.59 -4.28
N ARG A 223 -19.12 46.05 -3.19
CA ARG A 223 -18.67 47.43 -3.00
C ARG A 223 -17.15 47.45 -2.85
N LYS A 224 -16.50 48.16 -3.77
CA LYS A 224 -15.18 48.78 -3.62
C LYS A 224 -15.27 49.97 -2.65
N GLN A 225 -14.10 50.46 -2.20
CA GLN A 225 -13.72 51.75 -1.56
C GLN A 225 -12.89 51.40 -0.31
N GLN A 226 -11.64 51.83 -0.08
CA GLN A 226 -10.72 52.78 -0.72
C GLN A 226 -9.29 52.28 -0.49
#